data_AF-A0A7S1IJH8-F1
#
_entry.id   AF-A0A7S1IJH8-F1
#
_cell.length_a   1.000
_cell.length_b   1.000
_cell.length_c   1.000
_cell.angle_alpha   90.00
_cell.angle_beta   90.00
_cell.angle_gamma   90.00
#
_symmetry.space_group_name_H-M   'P 1'
#
loop_
_entity.id
_entity.type
_entity.pdbx_description
1 polymer ?
#
loop_
_entity_poly.entity_id
_entity_poly.type
_entity_poly.pdbx_seq_one_letter_code
_entity_poly.pdbx_strand_id
1 'polypeptide(L)'
;AIVTIGKDMTFRAYAQGAFRMRGIGKGQTIHLYIIPEVQKRIEQQLGMGLEGPAAIFTGRKELDVPAWLLINSMRMEGLQFFKLSSQEMHNVWRKKALAMLEDEVRQHRQGKGAGERVARFEGQVELRQAVHAFREPVGFDVPDCVPVVTPYVEKVQALAEKHGHLASEAHQQERIQAVVG
;
A
#
# COMPACT_ATOMS: atom_id res chain seq x y z
N ALA A 1 29.36 -9.71 17.70
CA ALA A 1 28.21 -8.80 17.81
C ALA A 1 26.93 -9.61 17.63
N ILE A 2 25.81 -9.23 18.25
CA ILE A 2 24.53 -9.98 18.14
C ILE A 2 23.58 -9.20 17.24
N VAL A 3 22.95 -9.88 16.30
CA VAL A 3 21.89 -9.32 15.43
C VAL A 3 20.65 -10.19 15.57
N THR A 4 19.49 -9.58 15.75
CA THR A 4 18.19 -10.27 15.77
C THR A 4 17.46 -10.05 14.45
N ILE A 5 16.69 -11.05 14.00
CA ILE A 5 15.86 -10.94 12.79
C ILE A 5 14.37 -10.94 13.15
N GLY A 6 13.63 -9.97 12.63
CA GLY A 6 12.17 -9.88 12.74
C GLY A 6 11.45 -10.25 11.44
N LYS A 7 10.13 -10.50 11.55
CA LYS A 7 9.29 -10.97 10.43
C LYS A 7 9.26 -10.02 9.22
N ASP A 8 9.32 -8.70 9.45
CA ASP A 8 9.20 -7.66 8.42
C ASP A 8 10.54 -6.96 8.13
N MET A 9 11.67 -7.57 8.51
CA MET A 9 12.98 -7.01 8.19
C MET A 9 13.34 -7.25 6.71
N THR A 10 14.05 -6.29 6.15
CA THR A 10 14.63 -6.33 4.80
C THR A 10 16.14 -6.49 4.86
N PHE A 11 16.75 -6.87 3.74
CA PHE A 11 18.21 -7.03 3.67
C PHE A 11 18.94 -5.72 3.97
N ARG A 12 18.37 -4.59 3.54
CA ARG A 12 18.87 -3.25 3.87
C ARG A 12 18.96 -3.02 5.38
N ALA A 13 17.89 -3.32 6.13
CA ALA A 13 17.87 -3.11 7.57
C ALA A 13 18.92 -3.98 8.29
N TYR A 14 19.03 -5.24 7.87
CA TYR A 14 20.05 -6.17 8.36
C TYR A 14 21.48 -5.67 8.08
N ALA A 15 21.78 -5.34 6.83
CA ALA A 15 23.10 -4.88 6.41
C ALA A 15 23.50 -3.56 7.09
N GLN A 16 22.57 -2.61 7.21
CA GLN A 16 22.82 -1.35 7.91
C GLN A 16 23.05 -1.54 9.41
N GLY A 17 22.28 -2.43 10.04
CA GLY A 17 22.46 -2.81 11.44
C GLY A 17 23.84 -3.43 11.68
N ALA A 18 24.23 -4.39 10.83
CA ALA A 18 25.55 -5.00 10.87
C ALA A 18 26.66 -3.97 10.64
N PHE A 19 26.57 -3.13 9.61
CA PHE A 19 27.59 -2.11 9.28
C PHE A 19 27.87 -1.14 10.45
N ARG A 20 26.84 -0.78 11.22
CA ARG A 20 26.97 0.08 12.41
C ARG A 20 27.72 -0.59 13.55
N MET A 21 27.75 -1.92 13.59
CA MET A 21 28.55 -2.69 14.55
C MET A 21 30.01 -2.66 14.08
N ARG A 22 30.72 -1.60 14.51
CA ARG A 22 32.13 -1.36 14.18
C ARG A 22 32.97 -2.59 14.53
N GLY A 23 33.83 -3.04 13.60
CA GLY A 23 34.77 -4.15 13.83
C GLY A 23 34.41 -5.48 13.17
N ILE A 24 33.23 -5.60 12.53
CA ILE A 24 32.90 -6.77 11.70
C ILE A 24 33.95 -6.95 10.61
N GLY A 25 34.48 -8.17 10.48
CA GLY A 25 35.55 -8.52 9.54
C GLY A 25 36.97 -8.18 10.03
N LYS A 26 37.12 -7.51 11.18
CA LYS A 26 38.40 -7.25 11.86
C LYS A 26 38.49 -8.04 13.18
N GLY A 27 38.24 -9.35 13.10
CA GLY A 27 38.20 -10.26 14.25
C GLY A 27 36.85 -10.40 14.94
N GLN A 28 35.87 -9.54 14.61
CA GLN A 28 34.49 -9.69 15.10
C GLN A 28 33.59 -10.35 14.04
N THR A 29 32.77 -11.30 14.48
CA THR A 29 31.74 -11.97 13.69
C THR A 29 30.33 -11.61 14.15
N ILE A 30 29.33 -11.94 13.32
CA ILE A 30 27.91 -11.78 13.63
C ILE A 30 27.39 -13.08 14.25
N HIS A 31 26.76 -12.97 15.42
CA HIS A 31 25.94 -14.02 16.01
C HIS A 31 24.48 -13.67 15.76
N LEU A 32 23.80 -14.49 14.96
CA LEU A 32 22.43 -14.24 14.54
C LEU A 32 21.45 -14.95 15.48
N TYR A 33 20.53 -14.19 16.07
CA TYR A 33 19.46 -14.72 16.91
C TYR A 33 18.15 -14.71 16.11
N ILE A 34 17.61 -15.90 15.89
CA ILE A 34 16.39 -16.13 15.12
C ILE A 34 15.41 -16.87 16.02
N ILE A 35 14.21 -16.31 16.18
CA ILE A 35 13.12 -16.99 16.89
C ILE A 35 12.54 -18.12 16.02
N PRO A 36 12.02 -19.22 16.62
CA PRO A 36 11.54 -20.39 15.87
C PRO A 36 10.51 -20.06 14.77
N GLU A 37 9.63 -19.08 15.02
CA GLU A 37 8.60 -18.66 14.07
C GLU A 37 9.18 -18.00 12.82
N VAL A 38 10.25 -17.23 12.96
CA VAL A 38 10.96 -16.61 11.83
C VAL A 38 11.76 -17.66 11.09
N GLN A 39 12.41 -18.59 11.80
CA GLN A 39 13.11 -19.70 11.19
C GLN A 39 12.16 -20.55 10.31
N LYS A 40 10.99 -20.92 10.84
CA LYS A 40 9.98 -21.68 10.09
C LYS A 40 9.51 -20.93 8.83
N ARG A 41 9.38 -19.60 8.90
CA ARG A 41 9.03 -18.77 7.74
C ARG A 41 10.13 -18.76 6.68
N ILE A 42 11.40 -18.66 7.08
CA ILE A 42 12.54 -18.74 6.16
C ILE A 42 12.51 -20.08 5.42
N GLU A 43 12.39 -21.18 6.17
CA GLU A 43 12.35 -22.54 5.61
C GLU A 43 11.20 -22.72 4.62
N GLN A 44 9.98 -22.28 4.99
CA GLN A 44 8.81 -22.38 4.12
C GLN A 44 8.94 -21.55 2.85
N GLN A 45 9.40 -20.29 2.94
CA GLN A 45 9.43 -19.38 1.79
C GLN A 45 10.59 -19.66 0.84
N LEU A 46 11.68 -20.28 1.32
CA LEU A 46 12.78 -20.73 0.48
C LEU A 46 12.54 -22.14 -0.10
N GLY A 47 11.42 -22.78 0.25
CA GLY A 47 11.02 -24.06 -0.31
C GLY A 47 11.68 -25.28 0.33
N MET A 48 11.90 -25.27 1.65
CA MET A 48 12.37 -26.47 2.37
C MET A 48 11.41 -27.64 2.14
N GLY A 49 11.91 -28.72 1.54
CA GLY A 49 11.11 -29.90 1.19
C GLY A 49 10.43 -29.84 -0.20
N LEU A 50 10.68 -28.81 -0.99
CA LEU A 50 10.31 -28.76 -2.41
C LEU A 50 11.46 -29.26 -3.28
N GLU A 51 11.12 -29.93 -4.39
CA GLU A 51 12.08 -30.33 -5.42
C GLU A 51 11.97 -29.41 -6.65
N GLY A 52 13.09 -29.17 -7.32
CA GLY A 52 13.17 -28.36 -8.54
C GLY A 52 13.75 -26.96 -8.35
N PRO A 53 13.83 -26.17 -9.45
CA PRO A 53 14.56 -24.90 -9.48
C PRO A 53 13.96 -23.79 -8.58
N ALA A 54 12.75 -24.00 -8.06
CA ALA A 54 12.10 -23.08 -7.14
C ALA A 54 12.54 -23.27 -5.66
N ALA A 55 13.16 -24.41 -5.32
CA ALA A 55 13.70 -24.66 -3.99
C ALA A 55 15.10 -24.04 -3.88
N ILE A 56 15.19 -22.93 -3.17
CA ILE A 56 16.44 -22.17 -2.98
C ILE A 56 16.99 -22.30 -1.55
N PHE A 57 16.33 -23.07 -0.69
CA PHE A 57 16.77 -23.35 0.67
C PHE A 57 18.05 -24.20 0.66
N THR A 58 19.10 -23.71 1.30
CA THR A 58 20.42 -24.37 1.32
C THR A 58 20.76 -25.03 2.66
N GLY A 59 20.01 -24.72 3.72
CA GLY A 59 20.32 -25.10 5.10
C GLY A 59 21.41 -24.23 5.75
N ARG A 60 22.13 -23.44 4.95
CA ARG A 60 23.17 -22.52 5.40
C ARG A 60 22.57 -21.16 5.72
N LYS A 61 22.52 -20.81 7.01
CA LYS A 61 21.85 -19.58 7.49
C LYS A 61 22.50 -18.30 6.93
N GLU A 62 23.80 -18.34 6.64
CA GLU A 62 24.55 -17.26 6.00
C GLU A 62 24.09 -16.95 4.56
N LEU A 63 23.40 -17.90 3.89
CA LEU A 63 22.81 -17.70 2.57
C LEU A 63 21.29 -17.56 2.65
N ASP A 64 20.64 -18.43 3.42
CA ASP A 64 19.18 -18.49 3.52
C ASP A 64 18.62 -17.19 4.13
N VAL A 65 19.27 -16.62 5.14
CA VAL A 65 18.78 -15.39 5.79
C VAL A 65 18.84 -14.19 4.83
N PRO A 66 19.99 -13.88 4.18
CA PRO A 66 20.01 -12.84 3.14
C PRO A 66 19.01 -13.07 2.00
N ALA A 67 18.88 -14.31 1.51
CA ALA A 67 17.93 -14.64 0.45
C ALA A 67 16.48 -14.34 0.87
N TRP A 68 16.08 -14.78 2.06
CA TRP A 68 14.76 -14.50 2.62
C TRP A 68 14.51 -13.00 2.83
N LEU A 69 15.52 -12.28 3.34
CA LEU A 69 15.43 -10.82 3.52
C LEU A 69 15.33 -10.04 2.20
N LEU A 70 15.87 -10.57 1.10
CA LEU A 70 15.67 -10.02 -0.25
C LEU A 70 14.25 -10.25 -0.74
N ILE A 71 13.69 -11.45 -0.53
CA ILE A 71 12.28 -11.75 -0.84
C ILE A 71 11.36 -10.79 -0.06
N ASN A 72 11.64 -10.57 1.23
CA ASN A 72 10.90 -9.56 2.01
C ASN A 72 11.01 -8.16 1.40
N SER A 73 12.16 -7.80 0.84
CA SER A 73 12.35 -6.49 0.19
C SER A 73 11.45 -6.36 -1.03
N MET A 74 11.38 -7.38 -1.89
CA MET A 74 10.49 -7.41 -3.05
C MET A 74 9.01 -7.34 -2.63
N ARG A 75 8.62 -8.09 -1.58
CA ARG A 75 7.26 -8.04 -1.04
C ARG A 75 6.88 -6.64 -0.55
N MET A 76 7.80 -5.97 0.14
CA MET A 76 7.59 -4.60 0.62
C MET A 76 7.48 -3.60 -0.54
N GLU A 77 8.27 -3.75 -1.60
CA GLU A 77 8.18 -2.94 -2.81
C GLU A 77 6.82 -3.14 -3.52
N GLY A 78 6.33 -4.38 -3.64
CA GLY A 78 5.00 -4.66 -4.18
C GLY A 78 3.87 -4.02 -3.36
N LEU A 79 3.95 -4.05 -2.03
CA LEU A 79 2.99 -3.35 -1.17
C LEU A 79 3.05 -1.83 -1.34
N GLN A 80 4.24 -1.26 -1.51
CA GLN A 80 4.41 0.17 -1.78
C GLN A 80 3.82 0.55 -3.14
N PHE A 81 4.03 -0.27 -4.17
CA PHE A 81 3.40 -0.11 -5.47
C PHE A 81 1.87 -0.07 -5.35
N PHE A 82 1.26 -1.06 -4.69
CA PHE A 82 -0.19 -1.09 -4.47
C PHE A 82 -0.71 0.15 -3.73
N LYS A 83 0.05 0.65 -2.76
CA LYS A 83 -0.30 1.89 -2.05
C LYS A 83 -0.27 3.10 -2.99
N LEU A 84 0.79 3.22 -3.80
CA LEU A 84 0.93 4.31 -4.77
C LEU A 84 -0.19 4.26 -5.81
N SER A 85 -0.42 3.11 -6.43
CA SER A 85 -1.51 2.88 -7.38
C SER A 85 -2.88 3.30 -6.83
N SER A 86 -3.18 2.97 -5.56
CA SER A 86 -4.43 3.40 -4.92
C SER A 86 -4.49 4.92 -4.70
N GLN A 87 -3.37 5.55 -4.33
CA GLN A 87 -3.30 7.01 -4.17
C GLN A 87 -3.44 7.74 -5.50
N GLU A 88 -2.84 7.21 -6.57
CA GLU A 88 -2.99 7.75 -7.92
C GLU A 88 -4.45 7.70 -8.37
N MET A 89 -5.13 6.58 -8.11
CA MET A 89 -6.55 6.43 -8.40
C MET A 89 -7.37 7.50 -7.70
N HIS A 90 -7.18 7.67 -6.38
CA HIS A 90 -7.82 8.74 -5.62
C HIS A 90 -7.55 10.13 -6.18
N ASN A 91 -6.33 10.40 -6.64
CA ASN A 91 -5.98 11.70 -7.20
C ASN A 91 -6.77 12.04 -8.47
N VAL A 92 -7.14 11.06 -9.30
CA VAL A 92 -7.89 11.28 -10.54
C VAL A 92 -9.21 12.00 -10.24
N TRP A 93 -10.09 11.38 -9.45
CA TRP A 93 -11.40 11.96 -9.15
C TRP A 93 -11.36 13.05 -8.08
N ARG A 94 -10.41 13.03 -7.13
CA ARG A 94 -10.28 14.12 -6.14
C ARG A 94 -9.92 15.44 -6.81
N LYS A 95 -9.07 15.43 -7.85
CA LYS A 95 -8.78 16.65 -8.63
C LYS A 95 -10.03 17.19 -9.33
N LYS A 96 -10.81 16.31 -9.98
CA LYS A 96 -12.07 16.71 -10.64
C LYS A 96 -13.09 17.25 -9.64
N ALA A 97 -13.29 16.53 -8.54
CA ALA A 97 -14.18 16.94 -7.47
C ALA A 97 -13.78 18.29 -6.88
N LEU A 98 -12.48 18.52 -6.63
CA LEU A 98 -12.00 19.82 -6.15
C LEU A 98 -12.32 20.94 -7.13
N ALA A 99 -12.03 20.75 -8.43
CA ALA A 99 -12.33 21.75 -9.46
C ALA A 99 -13.83 22.09 -9.49
N MET A 100 -14.71 21.08 -9.43
CA MET A 100 -16.17 21.29 -9.36
C MET A 100 -16.57 22.11 -8.13
N LEU A 101 -16.02 21.80 -6.95
CA LEU A 101 -16.31 22.52 -5.72
C LEU A 101 -15.79 23.96 -5.77
N GLU A 102 -14.59 24.19 -6.30
CA GLU A 102 -14.00 25.52 -6.46
C GLU A 102 -14.79 26.39 -7.43
N ASP A 103 -15.20 25.84 -8.58
CA ASP A 103 -16.02 26.55 -9.56
C ASP A 103 -17.38 26.93 -8.99
N GLU A 104 -18.03 26.01 -8.26
CA GLU A 104 -19.29 26.27 -7.57
C GLU A 104 -19.15 27.39 -6.51
N VAL A 105 -18.06 27.40 -5.75
CA VAL A 105 -17.76 28.49 -4.80
C VAL A 105 -17.52 29.81 -5.53
N ARG A 106 -16.80 29.79 -6.65
CA ARG A 106 -16.47 30.99 -7.42
C ARG A 106 -17.71 31.63 -8.02
N GLN A 107 -18.61 30.84 -8.59
CA GLN A 107 -19.86 31.32 -9.20
C GLN A 107 -20.83 31.90 -8.17
N HIS A 108 -20.87 31.34 -6.95
CA HIS A 108 -21.80 31.74 -5.89
C HIS A 108 -21.15 32.57 -4.79
N ARG A 109 -20.07 33.30 -5.13
CA ARG A 109 -19.27 34.08 -4.17
C ARG A 109 -20.04 35.27 -3.58
N GLN A 110 -20.98 35.84 -4.33
CA GLN A 110 -21.80 36.98 -3.93
C GLN A 110 -23.27 36.55 -3.91
N GLY A 111 -23.98 36.76 -2.79
CA GLY A 111 -25.45 36.76 -2.79
C GLY A 111 -26.20 35.84 -1.82
N LYS A 112 -25.56 35.06 -0.93
CA LYS A 112 -26.29 34.18 0.02
C LYS A 112 -25.70 34.15 1.43
N GLY A 113 -26.55 33.95 2.43
CA GLY A 113 -26.17 33.78 3.85
C GLY A 113 -25.33 32.51 4.09
N ALA A 114 -24.62 32.42 5.21
CA ALA A 114 -23.68 31.33 5.49
C ALA A 114 -24.32 29.91 5.44
N GLY A 115 -25.55 29.76 5.93
CA GLY A 115 -26.27 28.48 5.92
C GLY A 115 -26.68 28.02 4.51
N GLU A 116 -27.24 28.93 3.71
CA GLU A 116 -27.62 28.65 2.32
C GLU A 116 -26.41 28.30 1.43
N ARG A 117 -25.24 28.87 1.76
CA ARG A 117 -23.99 28.52 1.09
C ARG A 117 -23.59 27.08 1.33
N VAL A 118 -23.84 26.49 2.50
CA VAL A 118 -23.47 25.10 2.77
C VAL A 118 -24.52 24.13 2.22
N ALA A 119 -25.80 24.46 2.41
CA ALA A 119 -26.92 23.61 1.99
C ALA A 119 -26.90 23.27 0.47
N ARG A 120 -26.32 24.14 -0.37
CA ARG A 120 -26.20 23.88 -1.81
C ARG A 120 -25.41 22.62 -2.17
N PHE A 121 -24.35 22.31 -1.40
CA PHE A 121 -23.53 21.11 -1.62
C PHE A 121 -24.24 19.83 -1.23
N GLU A 122 -25.25 19.93 -0.38
CA GLU A 122 -26.14 18.81 -0.07
C GLU A 122 -27.29 18.72 -1.08
N GLY A 123 -27.76 19.85 -1.62
CA GLY A 123 -28.91 19.90 -2.53
C GLY A 123 -28.67 19.30 -3.92
N GLN A 124 -27.44 19.39 -4.46
CA GLN A 124 -27.11 18.84 -5.78
C GLN A 124 -26.36 17.51 -5.68
N VAL A 125 -26.78 16.53 -6.49
CA VAL A 125 -26.20 15.17 -6.48
C VAL A 125 -24.71 15.18 -6.81
N GLU A 126 -24.31 15.93 -7.84
CA GLU A 126 -22.93 16.01 -8.32
C GLU A 126 -22.00 16.66 -7.28
N LEU A 127 -22.44 17.73 -6.63
CA LEU A 127 -21.69 18.39 -5.56
C LEU A 127 -21.58 17.48 -4.33
N ARG A 128 -22.65 16.76 -3.99
CA ARG A 128 -22.64 15.81 -2.88
C ARG A 128 -21.64 14.69 -3.15
N GLN A 129 -21.62 14.16 -4.37
CA GLN A 129 -20.64 13.16 -4.82
C GLN A 129 -19.21 13.69 -4.77
N ALA A 130 -18.97 14.93 -5.21
CA ALA A 130 -17.67 15.59 -5.12
C ALA A 130 -17.20 15.74 -3.67
N VAL A 131 -18.10 16.11 -2.74
CA VAL A 131 -17.79 16.13 -1.30
C VAL A 131 -17.49 14.72 -0.77
N HIS A 132 -18.28 13.72 -1.17
CA HIS A 132 -18.07 12.32 -0.75
C HIS A 132 -16.74 11.74 -1.21
N ALA A 133 -16.14 12.22 -2.31
CA ALA A 133 -14.83 11.80 -2.77
C ALA A 133 -13.68 12.10 -1.78
N PHE A 134 -13.89 13.05 -0.86
CA PHE A 134 -12.95 13.40 0.21
C PHE A 134 -13.33 12.82 1.56
N ARG A 135 -14.51 12.22 1.69
CA ARG A 135 -14.99 11.69 2.95
C ARG A 135 -14.38 10.31 3.20
N GLU A 136 -13.54 10.21 4.22
CA GLU A 136 -13.08 8.93 4.75
C GLU A 136 -14.01 8.57 5.91
N PRO A 137 -14.92 7.58 5.76
CA PRO A 137 -15.81 7.20 6.84
C PRO A 137 -14.99 6.65 8.00
N VAL A 138 -15.05 7.34 9.14
CA VAL A 138 -14.51 6.83 10.41
C VAL A 138 -15.54 5.85 10.98
N GLY A 139 -15.66 4.69 10.34
CA GLY A 139 -16.48 3.57 10.82
C GLY A 139 -15.59 2.57 11.54
N PHE A 140 -15.98 2.16 12.74
CA PHE A 140 -15.36 1.06 13.49
C PHE A 140 -16.19 -0.22 13.37
N ASP A 141 -16.91 -0.39 12.27
CA ASP A 141 -17.70 -1.60 12.03
C ASP A 141 -16.73 -2.77 11.82
N VAL A 142 -16.60 -3.60 12.86
CA VAL A 142 -15.82 -4.84 12.80
C VAL A 142 -16.75 -5.90 12.21
N PRO A 143 -16.44 -6.47 11.03
CA PRO A 143 -17.25 -7.55 10.47
C PRO A 143 -17.27 -8.75 11.42
N ASP A 144 -18.43 -9.40 11.57
CA ASP A 144 -18.58 -10.62 12.38
C ASP A 144 -17.89 -11.87 11.77
N CYS A 145 -17.18 -11.71 10.66
CA CYS A 145 -16.50 -12.79 9.96
C CYS A 145 -15.07 -12.41 9.56
N VAL A 146 -14.22 -13.44 9.38
CA VAL A 146 -12.86 -13.25 8.90
C VAL A 146 -12.90 -12.72 7.46
N PRO A 147 -12.26 -11.56 7.17
CA PRO A 147 -12.27 -10.99 5.82
C PRO A 147 -11.65 -11.94 4.80
N VAL A 148 -12.33 -12.14 3.68
CA VAL A 148 -11.79 -12.89 2.54
C VAL A 148 -10.75 -12.03 1.82
N VAL A 149 -9.61 -12.62 1.47
CA VAL A 149 -8.54 -11.91 0.77
C VAL A 149 -8.98 -11.63 -0.66
N THR A 150 -9.34 -10.38 -0.95
CA THR A 150 -9.64 -9.92 -2.31
C THR A 150 -8.36 -9.53 -3.05
N PRO A 151 -8.14 -9.99 -4.28
CA PRO A 151 -7.07 -9.51 -5.15
C PRO A 151 -7.03 -7.99 -5.26
N TYR A 152 -5.82 -7.44 -5.39
CA TYR A 152 -5.65 -6.00 -5.48
C TYR A 152 -6.35 -5.40 -6.70
N VAL A 153 -6.28 -6.09 -7.85
CA VAL A 153 -6.90 -5.67 -9.12
C VAL A 153 -8.41 -5.46 -8.95
N GLU A 154 -9.11 -6.40 -8.31
CA GLU A 154 -10.55 -6.30 -8.05
C GLU A 154 -10.88 -5.08 -7.16
N LYS A 155 -10.04 -4.80 -6.15
CA LYS A 155 -10.24 -3.61 -5.30
C LYS A 155 -10.11 -2.31 -6.09
N VAL A 156 -9.14 -2.25 -7.00
CA VAL A 156 -8.92 -1.06 -7.85
C VAL A 156 -10.03 -0.90 -8.87
N GLN A 157 -10.51 -1.98 -9.47
CA GLN A 157 -11.65 -1.98 -10.39
C GLN A 157 -12.92 -1.48 -9.71
N ALA A 158 -13.27 -2.04 -8.55
CA ALA A 158 -14.43 -1.60 -7.78
C ALA A 158 -14.34 -0.11 -7.40
N LEU A 159 -13.13 0.38 -7.10
CA LEU A 159 -12.90 1.78 -6.79
C LEU A 159 -13.06 2.68 -8.04
N ALA A 160 -12.59 2.23 -9.20
CA ALA A 160 -12.76 2.92 -10.48
C ALA A 160 -14.24 3.00 -10.89
N GLU A 161 -14.99 1.90 -10.77
CA GLU A 161 -16.43 1.86 -11.03
C GLU A 161 -17.20 2.83 -10.13
N LYS A 162 -16.92 2.80 -8.82
CA LYS A 162 -17.54 3.68 -7.83
C LYS A 162 -17.37 5.17 -8.15
N HIS A 163 -16.20 5.56 -8.66
CA HIS A 163 -15.85 6.96 -8.94
C HIS A 163 -15.89 7.32 -10.43
N GLY A 164 -16.39 6.45 -11.31
CA GLY A 164 -16.38 6.66 -12.75
C GLY A 164 -17.07 7.95 -13.21
N HIS A 165 -18.09 8.41 -12.47
CA HIS A 165 -18.78 9.69 -12.72
C HIS A 165 -17.87 10.92 -12.58
N LEU A 166 -16.77 10.83 -11.81
CA LEU A 166 -15.78 11.90 -11.63
C LEU A 166 -14.54 11.73 -12.53
N ALA A 167 -14.52 10.71 -13.40
CA ALA A 167 -13.42 10.39 -14.31
C ALA A 167 -13.88 10.42 -15.78
N SER A 168 -14.48 11.56 -16.19
CA SER A 168 -15.10 11.74 -17.49
C SER A 168 -14.12 12.05 -18.63
N GLU A 169 -12.91 12.52 -18.32
CA GLU A 169 -11.96 13.00 -19.32
C GLU A 169 -11.06 11.87 -19.83
N ALA A 170 -10.68 11.89 -21.12
CA ALA A 170 -9.90 10.81 -21.74
C ALA A 170 -8.58 10.52 -20.99
N HIS A 171 -7.86 11.57 -20.59
CA HIS A 171 -6.61 11.44 -19.84
C HIS A 171 -6.79 10.80 -18.44
N GLN A 172 -7.98 10.93 -17.85
CA GLN A 172 -8.32 10.32 -16.56
C GLN A 172 -8.58 8.83 -16.73
N GLN A 173 -9.30 8.46 -17.79
CA GLN A 173 -9.57 7.07 -18.15
C GLN A 173 -8.29 6.32 -18.52
N GLU A 174 -7.39 6.96 -19.27
CA GLU A 174 -6.05 6.42 -19.53
C GLU A 174 -5.26 6.15 -18.24
N ARG A 175 -5.32 7.07 -17.25
CA ARG A 175 -4.65 6.85 -15.97
C ARG A 175 -5.27 5.72 -15.17
N ILE A 176 -6.60 5.58 -15.21
CA ILE A 176 -7.31 4.47 -14.56
C ILE A 176 -6.87 3.15 -15.19
N GLN A 177 -6.85 3.06 -16.53
CA GLN A 177 -6.41 1.85 -17.25
C GLN A 177 -4.96 1.49 -16.91
N ALA A 178 -4.06 2.47 -16.89
CA ALA A 178 -2.65 2.25 -16.54
C ALA A 178 -2.44 1.68 -15.12
N VAL A 179 -3.37 1.94 -14.20
CA VAL A 179 -3.32 1.46 -12.81
C VAL A 179 -4.05 0.14 -12.61
N VAL A 180 -5.14 -0.10 -13.36
CA VAL A 180 -5.92 -1.35 -13.32
C VAL A 180 -5.19 -2.50 -14.01
N GLY A 181 -4.45 -2.20 -15.08
CA GLY A 181 -3.82 -3.21 -15.95
C GLY A 181 -4.66 -3.52 -17.17
#